data_AF-A0A842VV48-F1
#
_entry.id   AF-A0A842VV48-F1
#
_cell.length_a   1.000
_cell.length_b   1.000
_cell.length_c   1.000
_cell.angle_alpha   90.00
_cell.angle_beta   90.00
_cell.angle_gamma   90.00
#
_symmetry.space_group_name_H-M   'P 1'
#
loop_
_entity.id
_entity.type
_entity.pdbx_description
1 polymer ?
#
loop_
_entity_poly.entity_id
_entity_poly.type
_entity_poly.pdbx_seq_one_letter_code
_entity_poly.pdbx_strand_id
1 'polypeptide(L)'
;MNSKERVFCALKHIIPDRIPIDIGGLQSGIHIDAYKKLLKHLNIHEKEIKFSDIIQHTALPCEELLESFHADIRYLYFNGTIIPEDAEFELSDDQKWQGIKDQFGVFWGERIEKSKEDILYLDPVIHPLANCKSVEDVRNYDWPDGRNKAPFEGLKAKAKRLRK
;
A
#
# COMPACT_ATOMS: atom_id res chain seq x y z
N MET A 1 -22.41 -0.52 19.87
CA MET A 1 -22.28 0.35 18.68
C MET A 1 -21.77 -0.51 17.53
N ASN A 2 -22.14 -0.24 16.28
CA ASN A 2 -21.44 -0.85 15.14
C ASN A 2 -20.08 -0.15 14.89
N SER A 3 -19.23 -0.72 14.05
CA SER A 3 -17.89 -0.18 13.76
C SER A 3 -17.91 1.27 13.29
N LYS A 4 -18.87 1.64 12.42
CA LYS A 4 -19.04 3.01 11.96
C LYS A 4 -19.36 3.95 13.13
N GLU A 5 -20.40 3.63 13.90
CA GLU A 5 -20.81 4.42 15.08
C GLU A 5 -19.64 4.60 16.05
N ARG A 6 -18.89 3.53 16.32
CA ARG A 6 -17.71 3.53 17.19
C ARG A 6 -16.64 4.53 16.72
N VAL A 7 -16.27 4.47 15.45
CA VAL A 7 -15.29 5.39 14.84
C VAL A 7 -15.80 6.83 14.90
N PHE A 8 -17.06 7.08 14.52
CA PHE A 8 -17.63 8.44 14.56
C PHE A 8 -17.77 8.99 15.98
N CYS A 9 -18.03 8.14 16.98
CA CYS A 9 -18.06 8.51 18.39
C CYS A 9 -16.68 9.00 18.84
N ALA A 10 -15.63 8.22 18.57
CA ALA A 10 -14.25 8.57 18.88
C ALA A 10 -13.79 9.85 18.18
N LEU A 11 -14.08 10.01 16.88
CA LEU A 11 -13.77 11.23 16.12
C LEU A 11 -14.47 12.48 16.64
N LYS A 12 -15.61 12.32 17.34
CA LYS A 12 -16.33 13.40 18.02
C LYS A 12 -15.88 13.59 19.47
N HIS A 13 -14.84 12.90 19.90
CA HIS A 13 -14.31 12.92 21.26
C HIS A 13 -15.35 12.45 22.30
N ILE A 14 -16.24 11.55 21.90
CA ILE A 14 -17.20 10.88 22.77
C ILE A 14 -16.68 9.47 23.05
N ILE A 15 -16.82 8.98 24.28
CA ILE A 15 -16.35 7.64 24.68
C ILE A 15 -17.18 6.57 23.94
N PRO A 16 -16.57 5.75 23.06
CA PRO A 16 -17.26 4.63 22.42
C PRO A 16 -17.39 3.42 23.36
N ASP A 17 -18.10 2.39 22.91
CA ASP A 17 -18.23 1.10 23.61
C ASP A 17 -16.89 0.34 23.73
N ARG A 18 -15.94 0.56 22.82
CA ARG A 18 -14.52 0.17 22.92
C ARG A 18 -13.66 1.03 22.01
N ILE A 19 -12.34 0.98 22.19
CA ILE A 19 -11.37 1.66 21.31
C ILE A 19 -11.58 1.15 19.86
N PRO A 20 -11.74 2.05 18.86
CA PRO A 20 -11.79 1.66 17.46
C PRO A 20 -10.46 1.06 16.99
N ILE A 21 -10.51 0.01 16.18
CA ILE A 21 -9.34 -0.69 15.66
C ILE A 21 -9.18 -0.38 14.17
N ASP A 22 -8.04 0.21 13.82
CA ASP A 22 -7.56 0.38 12.45
C ASP A 22 -6.37 -0.56 12.22
N ILE A 23 -6.50 -1.46 11.25
CA ILE A 23 -5.48 -2.44 10.88
C ILE A 23 -5.58 -2.72 9.38
N GLY A 24 -4.42 -2.78 8.71
CA GLY A 24 -4.34 -3.15 7.32
C GLY A 24 -4.61 -2.04 6.32
N GLY A 25 -4.46 -0.77 6.71
CA GLY A 25 -4.34 0.37 5.80
C GLY A 25 -2.87 0.72 5.47
N LEU A 26 -2.64 1.84 4.78
CA LEU A 26 -1.27 2.27 4.44
C LEU A 26 -0.44 2.69 5.67
N GLN A 27 -1.08 3.24 6.71
CA GLN A 27 -0.42 3.69 7.95
C GLN A 27 -0.62 2.69 9.10
N SER A 28 -1.62 1.82 8.99
CA SER A 28 -1.93 0.74 9.93
C SER A 28 -1.53 -0.64 9.36
N GLY A 29 -0.59 -0.64 8.41
CA GLY A 29 -0.16 -1.83 7.67
C GLY A 29 0.71 -2.79 8.49
N ILE A 30 0.89 -4.00 7.96
CA ILE A 30 1.74 -5.03 8.55
C ILE A 30 2.79 -5.40 7.50
N HIS A 31 4.08 -5.28 7.83
CA HIS A 31 5.15 -5.73 6.93
C HIS A 31 4.96 -7.20 6.55
N ILE A 32 5.25 -7.57 5.31
CA ILE A 32 4.93 -8.88 4.75
C ILE A 32 5.50 -10.05 5.55
N ASP A 33 6.73 -9.93 6.05
CA ASP A 33 7.34 -10.94 6.91
C ASP A 33 6.62 -11.12 8.25
N ALA A 34 6.20 -10.01 8.86
CA ALA A 34 5.46 -10.03 10.11
C ALA A 34 4.05 -10.60 9.86
N TYR A 35 3.43 -10.24 8.73
CA TYR A 35 2.15 -10.76 8.30
C TYR A 35 2.18 -12.28 8.11
N LYS A 36 3.17 -12.82 7.39
CA LYS A 36 3.38 -14.27 7.24
C LYS A 36 3.51 -15.00 8.58
N LYS A 37 4.31 -14.45 9.49
CA LYS A 37 4.50 -15.01 10.85
C LYS A 37 3.19 -14.95 11.64
N LEU A 38 2.43 -13.87 11.51
CA LEU A 38 1.13 -13.70 12.16
C LEU A 38 0.09 -14.70 11.64
N LEU A 39 -0.03 -14.87 10.33
CA LEU A 39 -0.91 -15.88 9.74
C LEU A 39 -0.59 -17.29 10.24
N LYS A 40 0.70 -17.65 10.26
CA LYS A 40 1.16 -18.93 10.79
C LYS A 40 0.81 -19.10 12.28
N HIS A 41 1.01 -18.05 13.09
CA HIS A 41 0.69 -18.08 14.51
C HIS A 41 -0.81 -18.27 14.78
N LEU A 42 -1.65 -17.67 13.94
CA LEU A 42 -3.11 -17.74 14.04
C LEU A 42 -3.71 -18.96 13.31
N ASN A 43 -2.89 -19.78 12.65
CA ASN A 43 -3.33 -20.89 11.77
C ASN A 43 -4.29 -20.43 10.65
N ILE A 44 -4.09 -19.20 10.15
CA ILE A 44 -4.83 -18.68 8.99
C ILE A 44 -4.09 -19.08 7.72
N HIS A 45 -4.80 -19.67 6.77
CA HIS A 45 -4.25 -20.14 5.49
C HIS A 45 -4.67 -19.21 4.35
N GLU A 46 -3.83 -18.21 4.05
CA GLU A 46 -4.00 -17.36 2.87
C GLU A 46 -3.26 -17.98 1.68
N LYS A 47 -3.93 -18.05 0.52
CA LYS A 47 -3.37 -18.69 -0.68
C LYS A 47 -2.43 -17.76 -1.44
N GLU A 48 -2.76 -16.47 -1.45
CA GLU A 48 -2.06 -15.49 -2.26
C GLU A 48 -1.75 -14.26 -1.40
N ILE A 49 -0.48 -14.13 -1.02
CA ILE A 49 0.00 -12.96 -0.29
C ILE A 49 0.26 -11.85 -1.31
N LYS A 50 -0.19 -10.63 -0.96
CA LYS A 50 -0.08 -9.46 -1.81
C LYS A 50 0.47 -8.31 -1.01
N PHE A 51 1.19 -7.43 -1.69
CA PHE A 51 1.50 -6.12 -1.16
C PHE A 51 0.29 -5.20 -1.29
N SER A 52 -0.01 -4.48 -0.21
CA SER A 52 -0.88 -3.31 -0.21
C SER A 52 -0.09 -2.04 -0.58
N ASP A 53 1.19 -2.03 -0.24
CA ASP A 53 2.19 -1.04 -0.62
C ASP A 53 3.54 -1.75 -0.82
N ILE A 54 4.00 -1.79 -2.07
CA ILE A 54 5.27 -2.41 -2.45
C ILE A 54 6.48 -1.54 -2.06
N ILE A 55 6.32 -0.25 -1.78
CA ILE A 55 7.44 0.59 -1.35
C ILE A 55 7.77 0.29 0.11
N GLN A 56 6.75 0.11 0.95
CA GLN A 56 6.90 -0.19 2.38
C GLN A 56 6.90 -1.69 2.71
N HIS A 57 6.78 -2.56 1.69
CA HIS A 57 6.60 -4.00 1.84
C HIS A 57 5.47 -4.39 2.82
N THR A 58 4.39 -3.61 2.85
CA THR A 58 3.23 -3.94 3.69
C THR A 58 2.31 -4.91 2.96
N ALA A 59 1.86 -5.96 3.66
CA ALA A 59 0.91 -6.91 3.13
C ALA A 59 -0.50 -6.31 3.05
N LEU A 60 -1.31 -6.85 2.13
CA LEU A 60 -2.76 -6.69 2.12
C LEU A 60 -3.35 -7.76 3.06
N PRO A 61 -3.95 -7.38 4.21
CA PRO A 61 -4.49 -8.37 5.12
C PRO A 61 -5.73 -9.06 4.56
N CYS A 62 -5.83 -10.36 4.81
CA CYS A 62 -6.99 -11.15 4.43
C CYS A 62 -8.20 -10.82 5.30
N GLU A 63 -9.38 -11.12 4.77
CA GLU A 63 -10.65 -10.87 5.44
C GLU A 63 -10.77 -11.63 6.77
N GLU A 64 -10.31 -12.88 6.83
CA GLU A 64 -10.32 -13.69 8.05
C GLU A 64 -9.54 -13.03 9.19
N LEU A 65 -8.38 -12.43 8.89
CA LEU A 65 -7.60 -11.69 9.89
C LEU A 65 -8.32 -10.41 10.31
N LEU A 66 -8.81 -9.61 9.36
CA LEU A 66 -9.52 -8.36 9.67
C LEU A 66 -10.77 -8.61 10.55
N GLU A 67 -11.51 -9.69 10.27
CA GLU A 67 -12.67 -10.11 11.07
C GLU A 67 -12.26 -10.59 12.47
N SER A 68 -11.19 -11.39 12.57
CA SER A 68 -10.65 -11.90 13.85
C SER A 68 -10.19 -10.78 14.79
N PHE A 69 -9.64 -9.70 14.23
CA PHE A 69 -9.22 -8.52 14.99
C PHE A 69 -10.34 -7.50 15.20
N HIS A 70 -11.55 -7.77 14.71
CA HIS A 70 -12.69 -6.86 14.76
C HIS A 70 -12.37 -5.46 14.21
N ALA A 71 -11.69 -5.41 13.06
CA ALA A 71 -11.30 -4.18 12.39
C ALA A 71 -12.51 -3.26 12.14
N ASP A 72 -12.43 -2.02 12.61
CA ASP A 72 -13.50 -1.03 12.49
C ASP A 72 -13.40 -0.17 11.24
N ILE A 73 -12.23 -0.19 10.60
CA ILE A 73 -11.91 0.57 9.39
C ILE A 73 -11.55 -0.41 8.28
N ARG A 74 -12.01 -0.12 7.06
CA ARG A 74 -11.69 -0.89 5.86
C ARG A 74 -11.04 0.01 4.83
N TYR A 75 -9.80 -0.30 4.47
CA TYR A 75 -9.06 0.50 3.52
C TYR A 75 -9.56 0.27 2.08
N LEU A 76 -9.68 1.35 1.32
CA LEU A 76 -10.10 1.29 -0.08
C LEU A 76 -8.91 1.53 -0.99
N TYR A 77 -8.22 0.46 -1.33
CA TYR A 77 -7.08 0.48 -2.25
C TYR A 77 -7.51 0.84 -3.67
N PHE A 78 -6.73 1.72 -4.30
CA PHE A 78 -6.85 2.07 -5.72
C PHE A 78 -6.52 0.87 -6.61
N ASN A 79 -7.01 0.89 -7.84
CA ASN A 79 -6.64 -0.13 -8.81
C ASN A 79 -5.15 0.02 -9.16
N GLY A 80 -4.44 -1.10 -9.29
CA GLY A 80 -3.01 -1.13 -9.63
C GLY A 80 -2.05 -0.96 -8.46
N THR A 81 -2.52 -0.69 -7.23
CA THR A 81 -1.63 -0.60 -6.06
C THR A 81 -1.42 -1.93 -5.34
N ILE A 82 -2.34 -2.88 -5.53
CA ILE A 82 -2.23 -4.24 -4.96
C ILE A 82 -1.42 -5.09 -5.93
N ILE A 83 -0.30 -5.62 -5.46
CA ILE A 83 0.68 -6.33 -6.28
C ILE A 83 0.92 -7.72 -5.66
N PRO A 84 0.95 -8.81 -6.45
CA PRO A 84 1.36 -10.13 -5.96
C PRO A 84 2.74 -10.10 -5.31
N GLU A 85 2.96 -10.93 -4.29
CA GLU A 85 4.28 -10.99 -3.64
C GLU A 85 5.41 -11.37 -4.61
N ASP A 86 5.12 -12.21 -5.59
CA ASP A 86 6.05 -12.71 -6.60
C ASP A 86 6.20 -11.79 -7.82
N ALA A 87 5.70 -10.56 -7.75
CA ALA A 87 5.86 -9.61 -8.84
C ALA A 87 7.33 -9.33 -9.16
N GLU A 88 7.62 -9.17 -10.45
CA GLU A 88 8.95 -8.85 -10.92
C GLU A 88 9.27 -7.37 -10.71
N PHE A 89 10.51 -7.11 -10.30
CA PHE A 89 11.02 -5.75 -10.21
C PHE A 89 11.60 -5.33 -11.56
N GLU A 90 11.38 -4.06 -11.90
CA GLU A 90 12.06 -3.40 -13.00
C GLU A 90 13.53 -3.19 -12.63
N LEU A 91 14.40 -3.15 -13.64
CA LEU A 91 15.80 -2.76 -13.47
C LEU A 91 15.98 -1.31 -13.92
N SER A 92 16.82 -0.56 -13.22
CA SER A 92 17.24 0.77 -13.68
C SER A 92 18.03 0.69 -14.98
N ASP A 93 18.04 1.79 -15.75
CA ASP A 93 18.79 1.88 -17.01
C ASP A 93 20.30 1.57 -16.84
N ASP A 94 20.87 1.94 -15.70
CA ASP A 94 22.27 1.66 -15.35
C ASP A 94 22.49 0.29 -14.70
N GLN A 95 21.42 -0.51 -14.56
CA GLN A 95 21.39 -1.85 -13.96
C GLN A 95 21.99 -1.92 -12.55
N LYS A 96 21.96 -0.83 -11.79
CA LYS A 96 22.42 -0.81 -10.39
C LYS A 96 21.30 -1.01 -9.39
N TRP A 97 20.06 -0.83 -9.81
CA TRP A 97 18.88 -0.85 -8.96
C TRP A 97 17.82 -1.80 -9.51
N GLN A 98 17.13 -2.47 -8.61
CA GLN A 98 15.88 -3.19 -8.86
C GLN A 98 14.76 -2.54 -8.06
N GLY A 99 13.56 -2.44 -8.63
CA GLY A 99 12.40 -1.91 -7.92
C GLY A 99 11.23 -1.57 -8.83
N ILE A 100 10.58 -0.43 -8.56
CA ILE A 100 9.42 0.05 -9.32
C ILE A 100 9.55 1.53 -9.66
N LYS A 101 8.99 1.94 -10.80
CA LYS A 101 8.88 3.35 -11.18
C LYS A 101 7.47 3.86 -10.88
N ASP A 102 7.38 4.96 -10.14
CA ASP A 102 6.09 5.60 -9.89
C ASP A 102 5.61 6.47 -11.05
N GLN A 103 4.37 6.94 -10.95
CA GLN A 103 3.74 7.79 -11.96
C GLN A 103 4.41 9.16 -12.15
N PHE A 104 5.24 9.60 -11.20
CA PHE A 104 6.02 10.82 -11.31
C PHE A 104 7.40 10.57 -11.90
N GLY A 105 7.74 9.31 -12.19
CA GLY A 105 9.02 8.91 -12.74
C GLY A 105 10.12 8.70 -11.70
N VAL A 106 9.79 8.70 -10.41
CA VAL A 106 10.74 8.33 -9.35
C VAL A 106 10.93 6.82 -9.39
N PHE A 107 12.18 6.38 -9.41
CA PHE A 107 12.50 4.96 -9.25
C PHE A 107 12.69 4.67 -7.77
N TRP A 108 11.82 3.86 -7.21
CA TRP A 108 11.89 3.33 -5.86
C TRP A 108 12.56 1.97 -5.94
N GLY A 109 13.73 1.82 -5.34
CA GLY A 109 14.54 0.63 -5.56
C GLY A 109 15.54 0.34 -4.45
N GLU A 110 16.21 -0.78 -4.66
CA GLU A 110 17.30 -1.29 -3.85
C GLU A 110 18.37 -1.90 -4.79
N ARG A 111 19.57 -2.11 -4.26
CA ARG A 111 20.70 -2.67 -4.99
C ARG A 111 20.38 -4.04 -5.60
N ILE A 112 20.82 -4.27 -6.84
CA ILE A 112 20.59 -5.54 -7.55
C ILE A 112 21.28 -6.74 -6.86
N GLU A 113 22.31 -6.49 -6.06
CA GLU A 113 23.02 -7.51 -5.30
C GLU A 113 22.21 -8.05 -4.12
N LYS A 114 21.16 -7.34 -3.69
CA LYS A 114 20.30 -7.75 -2.59
C LYS A 114 19.22 -8.70 -3.10
N SER A 115 19.03 -9.83 -2.43
CA SER A 115 17.92 -10.72 -2.77
C SER A 115 16.58 -10.04 -2.48
N LYS A 116 15.51 -10.38 -3.22
CA LYS A 116 14.18 -9.77 -2.98
C LYS A 116 13.68 -10.08 -1.57
N GLU A 117 14.02 -11.26 -1.06
CA GLU A 117 13.66 -11.73 0.28
C GLU A 117 14.33 -10.92 1.40
N ASP A 118 15.44 -10.25 1.11
CA ASP A 118 16.16 -9.39 2.06
C ASP A 118 15.74 -7.92 1.98
N ILE A 119 14.88 -7.55 1.01
CA ILE A 119 14.39 -6.17 0.85
C ILE A 119 13.29 -5.93 1.89
N LEU A 120 13.43 -4.86 2.68
CA LEU A 120 12.45 -4.45 3.71
C LEU A 120 11.62 -3.24 3.29
N TYR A 121 12.13 -2.45 2.36
CA TYR A 121 11.48 -1.29 1.77
C TYR A 121 12.31 -0.86 0.55
N LEU A 122 11.71 -0.03 -0.29
CA LEU A 122 12.35 0.59 -1.44
C LEU A 122 12.65 2.06 -1.16
N ASP A 123 13.86 2.49 -1.45
CA ASP A 123 14.26 3.89 -1.32
C ASP A 123 14.10 4.63 -2.66
N PRO A 124 13.81 5.94 -2.66
CA PRO A 124 13.81 6.72 -3.89
C PRO A 124 15.28 6.89 -4.36
N VAL A 125 15.69 6.11 -5.35
CA VAL A 125 17.10 6.01 -5.79
C VAL A 125 17.38 6.73 -7.11
N ILE A 126 16.36 6.97 -7.93
CA ILE A 126 16.47 7.80 -9.15
C ILE A 126 15.41 8.89 -9.08
N HIS A 127 15.88 10.14 -9.15
CA HIS A 127 15.03 11.32 -9.04
C HIS A 127 14.91 11.99 -10.42
N PRO A 128 13.71 12.01 -11.05
CA PRO A 128 13.53 12.48 -12.42
C PRO A 128 13.86 13.97 -12.59
N LEU A 129 13.76 14.75 -11.51
CA LEU A 129 14.03 16.18 -11.51
C LEU A 129 15.45 16.54 -11.03
N ALA A 130 16.34 15.56 -10.82
CA ALA A 130 17.69 15.80 -10.27
C ALA A 130 18.52 16.81 -11.08
N ASN A 131 18.27 16.88 -12.40
CA ASN A 131 18.99 17.73 -13.33
C ASN A 131 18.21 18.98 -13.76
N CYS A 132 17.02 19.23 -13.21
CA CYS A 132 16.26 20.45 -13.50
C CYS A 132 17.03 21.68 -13.01
N LYS A 133 17.17 22.68 -13.88
CA LYS A 133 17.93 23.93 -13.61
C LYS A 133 17.02 25.14 -13.53
N SER A 134 15.76 25.01 -13.94
CA SER A 134 14.81 26.10 -14.01
C SER A 134 13.39 25.65 -13.71
N VAL A 135 12.52 26.61 -13.38
CA VAL A 135 11.06 26.37 -13.25
C VAL A 135 10.46 25.88 -14.57
N GLU A 136 11.06 26.25 -15.70
CA GLU A 136 10.58 25.86 -17.02
C GLU A 136 10.81 24.37 -17.30
N ASP A 137 11.91 23.78 -16.79
CA ASP A 137 12.14 22.34 -16.85
C ASP A 137 11.06 21.57 -16.09
N VAL A 138 10.65 22.10 -14.93
CA VAL A 138 9.57 21.53 -14.11
C VAL A 138 8.23 21.64 -14.82
N ARG A 139 7.94 22.76 -15.49
CA ARG A 139 6.68 22.95 -16.23
C ARG A 139 6.56 22.04 -17.46
N ASN A 140 7.68 21.78 -18.13
CA ASN A 140 7.73 20.95 -19.32
C ASN A 140 7.94 19.46 -19.01
N TYR A 141 8.01 19.09 -17.72
CA TYR A 141 8.04 17.69 -17.31
C TYR A 141 6.75 16.97 -17.68
N ASP A 142 6.85 15.69 -18.03
CA ASP A 142 5.72 14.83 -18.36
C ASP A 142 4.97 14.42 -17.08
N TRP A 143 4.15 15.34 -16.56
CA TRP A 143 3.39 15.12 -15.33
C TRP A 143 2.28 14.08 -15.52
N PRO A 144 2.04 13.20 -14.53
CA PRO A 144 0.90 12.30 -14.58
C PRO A 144 -0.41 13.08 -14.67
N ASP A 145 -1.36 12.61 -15.49
CA ASP A 145 -2.67 13.24 -15.63
C ASP A 145 -3.50 13.03 -14.36
N GLY A 146 -3.52 14.02 -13.48
CA GLY A 146 -4.33 14.01 -12.26
C GLY A 146 -5.84 13.92 -12.48
N ARG A 147 -6.32 14.02 -13.74
CA ARG A 147 -7.73 13.80 -14.11
C ARG A 147 -8.02 12.36 -14.53
N ASN A 148 -7.00 11.51 -14.63
CA ASN A 148 -7.17 10.10 -14.96
C ASN A 148 -8.00 9.39 -13.89
N LYS A 149 -9.16 8.87 -14.29
CA LYS A 149 -10.11 8.20 -13.39
C LYS A 149 -9.87 6.70 -13.28
N ALA A 150 -9.03 6.11 -14.14
CA ALA A 150 -8.83 4.66 -14.21
C ALA A 150 -8.48 4.02 -12.85
N PRO A 151 -7.61 4.61 -11.99
CA PRO A 151 -7.33 4.04 -10.66
C PRO A 151 -8.55 3.99 -9.72
N PHE A 152 -9.57 4.80 -9.99
CA PHE A 152 -10.77 4.97 -9.16
C PHE A 152 -11.99 4.23 -9.69
N GLU A 153 -11.90 3.60 -10.86
CA GLU A 153 -13.00 2.87 -11.47
C GLU A 153 -13.47 1.73 -10.57
N GLY A 154 -14.79 1.61 -10.38
CA GLY A 154 -15.39 0.57 -9.55
C GLY A 154 -15.23 0.74 -8.03
N LEU A 155 -14.43 1.69 -7.55
CA LEU A 155 -14.19 1.88 -6.10
C LEU A 155 -15.45 2.22 -5.31
N LYS A 156 -16.40 2.95 -5.91
CA LYS A 156 -17.71 3.21 -5.28
C LYS A 156 -18.48 1.91 -5.00
N ALA A 157 -18.45 0.95 -5.93
CA ALA A 157 -19.10 -0.34 -5.75
C ALA A 157 -18.34 -1.20 -4.72
N LYS A 158 -17.00 -1.19 -4.74
CA LYS A 158 -16.16 -1.84 -3.73
C LYS A 158 -16.44 -1.32 -2.32
N ALA A 159 -16.50 0.01 -2.15
CA ALA A 159 -16.84 0.65 -0.87
C ALA A 159 -18.23 0.24 -0.36
N LYS A 160 -19.23 0.15 -1.24
CA LYS A 160 -20.56 -0.34 -0.86
C LYS A 160 -20.55 -1.80 -0.39
N ARG A 161 -19.72 -2.66 -0.98
CA ARG A 161 -19.59 -4.08 -0.57
C ARG A 161 -18.88 -4.24 0.78
N LEU A 162 -17.91 -3.37 1.08
CA LEU A 162 -17.20 -3.37 2.36
C LEU A 162 -18.05 -2.82 3.52
N ARG A 163 -19.05 -1.99 3.20
CA ARG A 163 -20.04 -1.50 4.16
C ARG A 163 -21.10 -2.58 4.42
N LYS A 164 -20.69 -3.69 5.03
CA LYS A 164 -21.60 -4.65 5.65
C LYS A 164 -22.03 -4.16 7.02
#